data_AF-A0A4W5LX68-F1
#
_entry.id   AF-A0A4W5LX68-F1
#
_cell.length_a   1.000
_cell.length_b   1.000
_cell.length_c   1.000
_cell.angle_alpha   90.00
_cell.angle_beta   90.00
_cell.angle_gamma   90.00
#
_symmetry.space_group_name_H-M   'P 1'
#
loop_
_entity.id
_entity.type
_entity.pdbx_description
1 polymer ?
#
loop_
_entity_poly.entity_id
_entity_poly.type
_entity_poly.pdbx_seq_one_letter_code
_entity_poly.pdbx_strand_id
1 'polypeptide(L)'
;MSYVLKELFQESLGMRQEVPHVLVLLTDGRAVDDVAQPSRIAQAYGVSVLAIGVANADMDELKKIAYPASYQNIFYARDFDDFSSIEREFISNICSEALLSEFRQHYEVQNTHV
;
A
#
# COMPACT_ATOMS: atom_id res chain seq x y z
N MET A 1 10.70 -0.04 -2.05
CA MET A 1 9.77 -0.45 -0.95
C MET A 1 10.51 -0.90 0.31
N SER A 2 11.48 -1.82 0.22
CA SER A 2 12.19 -2.39 1.39
C SER A 2 12.76 -1.35 2.36
N TYR A 3 13.32 -0.26 1.83
CA TYR A 3 13.84 0.83 2.65
C TYR A 3 12.77 1.44 3.56
N VAL A 4 11.59 1.75 3.03
CA VAL A 4 10.49 2.36 3.81
C VAL A 4 10.03 1.41 4.91
N LEU A 5 9.86 0.13 4.59
CA LEU A 5 9.47 -0.89 5.56
C LEU A 5 10.49 -1.02 6.71
N LYS A 6 11.78 -0.98 6.39
CA LYS A 6 12.85 -1.17 7.37
C LYS A 6 13.13 0.09 8.18
N GLU A 7 13.12 1.25 7.54
CA GLU A 7 13.69 2.48 8.11
C GLU A 7 12.63 3.49 8.57
N LEU A 8 11.36 3.37 8.14
CA LEU A 8 10.31 4.34 8.50
C LEU A 8 9.19 3.73 9.35
N PHE A 9 8.81 2.48 9.11
CA PHE A 9 7.85 1.76 9.94
C PHE A 9 8.50 1.25 11.24
N GLN A 10 8.89 2.20 12.11
CA GLN A 10 9.50 1.94 13.41
C GLN A 10 8.80 2.76 14.51
N GLU A 11 8.53 2.14 15.65
CA GLU A 11 7.92 2.82 16.81
C GLU A 11 8.78 3.99 17.32
N SER A 12 10.11 3.83 17.28
CA SER A 12 11.07 4.87 17.64
C SER A 12 10.96 6.14 16.77
N LEU A 13 10.36 6.03 15.58
CA LEU A 13 10.12 7.12 14.65
C LEU A 13 8.66 7.59 14.65
N GLY A 14 7.85 7.14 15.62
CA GLY A 14 6.47 7.57 15.80
C GLY A 14 5.41 6.68 15.15
N MET A 15 5.78 5.49 14.66
CA MET A 15 4.81 4.49 14.24
C MET A 15 3.95 4.04 15.44
N ARG A 16 2.63 3.98 15.27
CA ARG A 16 1.69 3.55 16.31
C ARG A 16 1.18 2.15 15.99
N GLN A 17 1.28 1.21 16.93
CA GLN A 17 0.88 -0.19 16.71
C GLN A 17 -0.64 -0.36 16.55
N GLU A 18 -1.44 0.47 17.20
CA GLU A 18 -2.89 0.33 17.31
C GLU A 18 -3.69 0.99 16.16
N VAL A 19 -3.04 1.26 15.02
CA VAL A 19 -3.68 1.89 13.86
C VAL A 19 -3.19 1.27 12.55
N PRO A 20 -4.00 1.31 11.48
CA PRO A 20 -3.57 0.85 10.16
C PRO A 20 -2.30 1.55 9.67
N HIS A 21 -1.38 0.76 9.13
CA HIS A 21 -0.19 1.23 8.46
C HIS A 21 -0.42 1.18 6.94
N VAL A 22 -0.25 2.33 6.29
CA VAL A 22 -0.52 2.46 4.85
C VAL A 22 0.71 3.02 4.16
N LEU A 23 1.18 2.32 3.13
CA LEU A 23 2.19 2.81 2.19
C LEU A 23 1.52 3.23 0.89
N VAL A 24 1.59 4.51 0.55
CA VAL A 24 1.15 5.02 -0.75
C VAL A 24 2.36 5.07 -1.67
N LEU A 25 2.33 4.35 -2.79
CA LEU A 25 3.41 4.29 -3.78
C LEU A 25 2.95 4.86 -5.11
N LEU A 26 3.59 5.95 -5.57
CA LEU A 26 3.39 6.52 -6.90
C LEU A 26 4.51 6.06 -7.84
N THR A 27 4.16 5.64 -9.05
CA THR A 27 5.11 5.32 -10.13
C THR A 27 4.50 5.61 -11.50
N ASP A 28 5.32 5.97 -12.49
CA ASP A 28 4.91 6.21 -13.88
C ASP A 28 5.35 5.10 -14.84
N GLY A 29 5.97 4.05 -14.32
CA GLY A 29 6.55 2.99 -15.13
C GLY A 29 6.84 1.70 -14.36
N ARG A 30 7.57 0.80 -15.03
CA ARG A 30 7.98 -0.50 -14.50
C ARG A 30 9.21 -0.33 -13.59
N ALA A 31 9.22 -1.04 -12.47
CA ALA A 31 10.40 -1.07 -11.61
C ALA A 31 11.57 -1.77 -12.29
N VAL A 32 12.78 -1.37 -11.91
CA VAL A 32 14.03 -1.99 -12.38
C VAL A 32 14.47 -3.12 -11.42
N ASP A 33 13.95 -3.11 -10.20
CA ASP A 33 14.18 -4.09 -9.15
C ASP A 33 12.92 -4.92 -8.85
N ASP A 34 13.05 -5.91 -7.97
CA ASP A 34 11.91 -6.75 -7.56
C ASP A 34 11.02 -6.01 -6.57
N VAL A 35 9.77 -5.76 -6.98
CA VAL A 35 8.71 -5.22 -6.13
C VAL A 35 7.89 -6.30 -5.44
N ALA A 36 7.86 -7.54 -5.96
CA ALA A 36 6.95 -8.56 -5.47
C ALA A 36 7.36 -9.09 -4.08
N GLN A 37 8.65 -9.32 -3.83
CA GLN A 37 9.13 -9.71 -2.52
C GLN A 37 8.86 -8.63 -1.45
N PRO A 38 9.22 -7.35 -1.62
CA PRO A 38 8.95 -6.34 -0.59
C PRO A 38 7.46 -6.06 -0.38
N SER A 39 6.59 -6.20 -1.39
CA SER A 39 5.13 -6.10 -1.17
C SER A 39 4.58 -7.23 -0.30
N ARG A 40 5.10 -8.46 -0.47
CA ARG A 40 4.75 -9.57 0.43
C ARG A 40 5.22 -9.31 1.86
N ILE A 41 6.41 -8.73 2.03
CA ILE A 41 6.92 -8.35 3.36
C ILE A 41 6.06 -7.24 3.97
N ALA A 42 5.64 -6.24 3.18
CA ALA A 42 4.74 -5.19 3.64
C ALA A 42 3.44 -5.79 4.22
N GLN A 43 2.79 -6.68 3.47
CA GLN A 43 1.59 -7.35 3.94
C GLN A 43 1.85 -8.22 5.18
N ALA A 44 2.98 -8.93 5.23
CA ALA A 44 3.36 -9.73 6.38
C ALA A 44 3.68 -8.88 7.63
N TYR A 45 3.89 -7.58 7.48
CA TYR A 45 4.06 -6.61 8.57
C TYR A 45 2.77 -5.81 8.86
N GLY A 46 1.65 -6.15 8.22
CA GLY A 46 0.38 -5.45 8.39
C GLY A 46 0.34 -4.07 7.72
N VAL A 47 1.26 -3.82 6.78
CA VAL A 47 1.30 -2.58 5.99
C VAL A 47 0.54 -2.80 4.68
N SER A 48 -0.62 -2.14 4.54
CA SER A 48 -1.36 -2.12 3.28
C SER A 48 -0.68 -1.18 2.29
N VAL A 49 -0.55 -1.61 1.03
CA VAL A 49 0.09 -0.81 -0.03
C VAL A 49 -0.97 -0.33 -1.01
N LEU A 50 -1.11 0.99 -1.14
CA LEU A 50 -1.93 1.63 -2.17
C LEU A 50 -1.01 2.09 -3.31
N ALA A 51 -1.18 1.52 -4.50
CA ALA A 51 -0.38 1.82 -5.67
C ALA A 51 -1.09 2.84 -6.57
N ILE A 52 -0.40 3.90 -6.97
CA ILE A 52 -0.89 4.91 -7.91
C ILE A 52 0.01 4.90 -9.14
N GLY A 53 -0.55 4.47 -10.26
CA GLY A 53 0.07 4.59 -11.58
C GLY A 53 -0.18 5.96 -12.20
N VAL A 54 0.83 6.54 -12.84
CA VAL A 54 0.70 7.79 -13.60
C VAL A 54 1.10 7.55 -15.05
N ALA A 55 0.45 8.23 -15.99
CA ALA A 55 0.81 8.26 -17.41
C ALA A 55 0.84 6.90 -18.12
N ASN A 56 1.98 6.22 -18.14
CA ASN A 56 2.18 4.93 -18.81
C ASN A 56 2.59 3.83 -17.81
N ALA A 57 2.18 3.97 -16.55
CA ALA A 57 2.48 3.00 -15.51
C ALA A 57 2.04 1.58 -15.90
N ASP A 58 2.89 0.61 -15.60
CA ASP A 58 2.66 -0.79 -15.95
C ASP A 58 1.65 -1.42 -14.96
N MET A 59 0.48 -1.79 -15.46
CA MET A 59 -0.61 -2.33 -14.63
C MET A 59 -0.23 -3.65 -13.94
N ASP A 60 0.59 -4.50 -14.56
CA ASP A 60 1.01 -5.74 -13.92
C ASP A 60 2.07 -5.48 -12.85
N GLU A 61 2.85 -4.42 -13.00
CA GLU A 61 3.73 -3.94 -11.94
C GLU A 61 2.96 -3.36 -10.76
N LEU A 62 1.93 -2.55 -11.00
CA LEU A 62 1.04 -2.01 -9.96
C LEU A 62 0.37 -3.13 -9.15
N LYS A 63 -0.06 -4.21 -9.81
CA LYS A 63 -0.62 -5.39 -9.11
C LYS A 63 0.38 -6.09 -8.20
N LYS A 64 1.67 -6.13 -8.57
CA LYS A 64 2.70 -6.70 -7.68
C LYS A 64 2.99 -5.79 -6.50
N ILE A 65 2.93 -4.47 -6.71
CA ILE A 65 3.12 -3.47 -5.67
C ILE A 65 1.98 -3.54 -4.64
N ALA A 66 0.74 -3.55 -5.09
CA ALA A 66 -0.46 -3.56 -4.24
C ALA A 66 -0.81 -4.96 -3.67
N TYR A 67 0.17 -5.79 -3.37
CA TYR A 67 -0.08 -7.17 -2.92
C TYR A 67 -0.69 -7.24 -1.51
N PRO A 68 -1.67 -8.13 -1.26
CA PRO A 68 -2.42 -8.94 -2.23
C PRO A 68 -3.29 -8.04 -3.10
N ALA A 69 -3.19 -8.21 -4.41
CA ALA A 69 -3.86 -7.33 -5.35
C ALA A 69 -5.38 -7.39 -5.17
N SER A 70 -5.94 -6.31 -4.63
CA SER A 70 -7.37 -6.01 -4.71
C SER A 70 -7.54 -4.82 -5.67
N TYR A 71 -8.63 -4.79 -6.44
CA TYR A 71 -8.93 -3.65 -7.31
C TYR A 71 -9.08 -2.33 -6.53
N GLN A 72 -9.27 -2.40 -5.21
CA GLN A 72 -9.46 -1.25 -4.35
C GLN A 72 -8.13 -0.55 -4.00
N ASN A 73 -6.99 -1.25 -4.16
CA ASN A 73 -5.68 -0.76 -3.73
C ASN A 73 -4.82 -0.23 -4.90
N ILE A 74 -5.39 -0.12 -6.11
CA ILE A 74 -4.70 0.36 -7.32
C ILE A 74 -5.48 1.53 -7.91
N PHE A 75 -4.80 2.65 -8.10
CA PHE A 75 -5.32 3.87 -8.70
C PHE A 75 -4.50 4.24 -9.93
N TYR A 76 -5.11 4.97 -10.86
CA TYR A 76 -4.45 5.38 -12.09
C TYR A 76 -4.84 6.81 -12.49
N ALA A 77 -3.84 7.67 -12.63
CA ALA A 77 -3.99 9.01 -13.17
C ALA A 77 -3.40 9.09 -14.57
N ARG A 78 -4.05 9.83 -15.47
CA ARG A 78 -3.56 9.97 -16.86
C ARG A 78 -2.24 10.75 -16.96
N ASP A 79 -2.01 11.68 -16.04
CA ASP A 79 -0.82 12.50 -15.90
C ASP A 79 -0.80 13.11 -14.49
N PHE A 80 0.19 13.94 -14.17
CA PHE A 80 0.32 14.57 -12.85
C PHE A 80 -0.73 15.66 -12.57
N ASP A 81 -1.39 16.20 -13.60
CA ASP A 81 -2.46 17.19 -13.44
C ASP A 81 -3.82 16.51 -13.17
N ASP A 82 -3.94 15.23 -13.52
CA ASP A 82 -5.16 14.42 -13.40
C ASP A 82 -5.37 13.78 -12.01
N PHE A 83 -4.54 14.07 -10.99
CA PHE A 83 -4.74 13.47 -9.66
C PHE A 83 -6.11 13.76 -9.04
N SER A 84 -6.72 14.89 -9.39
CA SER A 84 -8.08 15.24 -8.98
C SER A 84 -9.13 14.22 -9.45
N SER A 85 -8.86 13.45 -10.51
CA SER A 85 -9.77 12.43 -11.03
C SER A 85 -9.88 11.21 -10.10
N ILE A 86 -8.80 10.88 -9.38
CA ILE A 86 -8.74 9.74 -8.46
C ILE A 86 -8.91 10.12 -6.98
N GLU A 87 -8.82 11.41 -6.64
CA GLU A 87 -8.82 11.91 -5.26
C GLU A 87 -9.99 11.38 -4.42
N ARG A 88 -11.23 11.46 -4.93
CA ARG A 88 -12.42 11.03 -4.19
C ARG A 88 -12.41 9.53 -3.91
N GLU A 89 -12.04 8.73 -4.90
CA GLU A 89 -11.98 7.27 -4.76
C GLU A 89 -10.85 6.87 -3.80
N PHE A 90 -9.69 7.53 -3.93
CA PHE A 90 -8.52 7.32 -3.07
C PHE A 90 -8.82 7.62 -1.61
N ILE A 91 -9.43 8.79 -1.31
CA ILE A 91 -9.83 9.15 0.05
C ILE A 91 -10.87 8.15 0.59
N SER A 92 -11.85 7.78 -0.24
CA SER A 92 -12.87 6.81 0.16
C SER A 92 -12.26 5.45 0.52
N ASN A 93 -11.22 5.02 -0.19
CA ASN A 93 -10.53 3.77 0.09
C ASN A 93 -9.74 3.84 1.41
N ILE A 94 -8.98 4.92 1.63
CA ILE A 94 -8.24 5.12 2.88
C ILE A 94 -9.18 5.15 4.10
N CYS A 95 -10.37 5.71 3.94
CA CYS A 95 -11.36 5.76 5.01
C CYS A 95 -12.27 4.52 5.07
N SER A 96 -12.03 3.50 4.24
CA SER A 96 -12.93 2.35 4.12
C SER A 96 -12.79 1.36 5.28
N GLU A 97 -13.89 0.67 5.59
CA GLU A 97 -13.86 -0.48 6.49
C GLU A 97 -13.00 -1.64 5.95
N ALA A 98 -12.84 -1.74 4.63
CA ALA A 98 -12.01 -2.75 3.98
C ALA A 98 -10.54 -2.63 4.45
N LEU A 99 -9.95 -1.42 4.37
CA LEU A 99 -8.60 -1.17 4.84
C LEU A 99 -8.46 -1.44 6.36
N LEU A 100 -9.47 -1.05 7.15
CA LEU A 100 -9.50 -1.34 8.59
C LEU A 100 -9.61 -2.84 8.90
N SER A 101 -10.30 -3.60 8.04
CA SER A 101 -10.42 -5.05 8.18
C SER A 101 -9.14 -5.78 7.82
N GLU A 102 -8.41 -5.36 6.78
CA GLU A 102 -7.08 -5.90 6.44
C GLU A 102 -6.12 -5.73 7.62
N PHE A 103 -6.12 -4.55 8.24
CA PHE A 103 -5.36 -4.27 9.45
C PHE A 103 -5.76 -5.17 10.62
N ARG A 104 -7.05 -5.29 10.93
CA ARG A 104 -7.53 -6.11 12.06
C ARG A 104 -7.21 -7.59 11.90
N GLN A 105 -7.36 -8.14 10.70
CA GLN A 105 -6.97 -9.52 10.41
C GLN A 105 -5.50 -9.76 10.72
N HIS A 106 -4.63 -8.79 10.42
CA HIS A 106 -3.21 -8.89 10.73
C HIS A 106 -2.94 -8.79 12.24
N TYR A 107 -3.58 -7.84 12.92
CA TYR A 107 -3.43 -7.63 14.36
C TYR A 107 -3.87 -8.85 15.20
N GLU A 108 -4.99 -9.48 14.83
CA GLU A 108 -5.51 -10.69 15.50
C GLU A 108 -4.59 -11.91 15.31
N VAL A 109 -3.96 -12.06 14.13
CA VAL A 109 -2.99 -13.12 13.86
C VAL A 109 -1.71 -12.94 14.69
N GLN A 110 -1.25 -11.71 14.89
CA GLN A 110 -0.08 -11.46 15.74
C GLN A 110 -0.35 -11.72 17.23
N ASN A 111 -1.59 -11.51 17.69
CA ASN A 111 -1.97 -11.66 19.11
C ASN A 111 -2.50 -13.04 19.51
N THR A 112 -2.64 -13.99 18.57
CA THR A 112 -3.05 -15.38 18.87
C THR A 112 -1.89 -16.30 19.29
N HIS A 113 -0.68 -15.76 19.39
CA HIS A 113 0.53 -16.47 19.85
C HIS A 113 0.94 -16.14 21.30
N VAL A 114 0.00 -15.72 22.14
CA VAL A 114 0.17 -15.55 23.60
C VAL A 114 -0.52 -16.67 24.36
#